data_AF-A0A7X8KUA7-F1
#
_entry.id   AF-A0A7X8KUA7-F1
#
_cell.length_a   1.000
_cell.length_b   1.000
_cell.length_c   1.000
_cell.angle_alpha   90.00
_cell.angle_beta   90.00
_cell.angle_gamma   90.00
#
_symmetry.space_group_name_H-M   'P 1'
#
loop_
_entity.id
_entity.type
_entity.pdbx_description
1 polymer ?
#
loop_
_entity_poly.entity_id
_entity_poly.type
_entity_poly.pdbx_seq_one_letter_code
_entity_poly.pdbx_strand_id
1 'polypeptide(L)'
;MIADLHIHSNYSDGTSSIEEIMSAAHHKGINVLGITDHENTEGIEKAKQIGISYGIEIIPGVELCSFFRNEEIHLLAYYKSVDNDYLQEKLKNLRQERAKISWAMYQELKRNGIELDWEKIEEDSGALGIIYKGHIMRTLWKTTSQLKPLDWKNIASWFKPGGMAYVPYKENSFTDTVDFIFATGGLPVLAHPGLIRNQKLMADLLSYKPIGLEVYYGYWEDQQELISRYEKIAQEKAILSTGGSDFHGSFSPIGLGEVVVPGNCVANIKNYLSIE
;
A
#
# COMPACT_ATOMS: atom_id res chain seq x y z
N MET A 1 12.83 18.84 5.76
CA MET A 1 12.09 17.67 6.25
C MET A 1 11.93 16.74 5.07
N ILE A 2 12.42 15.51 5.17
CA ILE A 2 12.26 14.45 4.17
C ILE A 2 11.24 13.46 4.73
N ALA A 3 10.26 13.07 3.93
CA ALA A 3 9.18 12.19 4.34
C ALA A 3 8.89 11.11 3.30
N ASP A 4 8.43 9.97 3.77
CA ASP A 4 7.88 8.91 2.93
C ASP A 4 6.62 8.34 3.60
N LEU A 5 5.44 8.63 3.04
CA LEU A 5 4.16 8.39 3.72
C LEU A 5 3.45 7.13 3.25
N HIS A 6 4.09 6.34 2.38
CA HIS A 6 3.52 5.11 1.84
C HIS A 6 4.63 4.07 1.76
N ILE A 7 4.70 3.18 2.75
CA ILE A 7 5.68 2.10 2.80
C ILE A 7 5.08 0.83 3.41
N HIS A 8 5.63 -0.30 3.00
CA HIS A 8 5.24 -1.63 3.43
C HIS A 8 6.40 -2.34 4.11
N SER A 9 6.10 -3.05 5.18
CA SER A 9 7.04 -3.86 5.95
C SER A 9 6.70 -5.34 5.83
N ASN A 10 7.46 -6.18 6.51
CA ASN A 10 7.16 -7.61 6.64
C ASN A 10 5.94 -7.94 7.54
N TYR A 11 5.21 -6.91 7.98
CA TYR A 11 3.87 -7.05 8.56
C TYR A 11 2.76 -7.10 7.50
N SER A 12 3.09 -6.89 6.22
CA SER A 12 2.23 -7.18 5.08
C SER A 12 3.00 -7.93 3.99
N ASP A 13 3.35 -7.29 2.87
CA ASP A 13 4.07 -7.91 1.75
C ASP A 13 5.42 -7.26 1.40
N GLY A 14 5.85 -6.28 2.18
CA GLY A 14 7.22 -5.79 2.16
C GLY A 14 8.22 -6.85 2.66
N THR A 15 9.46 -6.79 2.17
CA THR A 15 10.50 -7.75 2.62
C THR A 15 11.33 -7.27 3.79
N SER A 16 11.23 -6.00 4.16
CA SER A 16 12.04 -5.40 5.22
C SER A 16 11.29 -5.37 6.54
N SER A 17 11.98 -5.73 7.62
CA SER A 17 11.52 -5.52 8.99
C SER A 17 11.46 -4.04 9.34
N ILE A 18 10.69 -3.71 10.38
CA ILE A 18 10.65 -2.34 10.92
C ILE A 18 12.05 -1.85 11.31
N GLU A 19 12.89 -2.68 11.91
CA GLU A 19 14.28 -2.34 12.24
C GLU A 19 15.10 -1.94 11.01
N GLU A 20 15.02 -2.74 9.94
CA GLU A 20 15.73 -2.46 8.68
C GLU A 20 15.23 -1.18 8.03
N ILE A 21 13.90 -0.96 8.04
CA ILE A 21 13.29 0.27 7.53
C ILE A 21 13.78 1.48 8.31
N MET A 22 13.75 1.44 9.65
CA MET A 22 14.18 2.57 10.49
C MET A 22 15.66 2.87 10.32
N SER A 23 16.50 1.83 10.28
CA SER A 23 17.92 2.00 10.00
C SER A 23 18.15 2.63 8.62
N ALA A 24 17.51 2.11 7.57
CA ALA A 24 17.64 2.65 6.22
C ALA A 24 17.15 4.11 6.12
N ALA A 25 16.02 4.42 6.75
CA ALA A 25 15.46 5.77 6.81
C ALA A 25 16.40 6.75 7.50
N HIS A 26 17.01 6.36 8.63
CA HIS A 26 18.00 7.18 9.33
C HIS A 26 19.22 7.48 8.44
N HIS A 27 19.78 6.47 7.78
CA HIS A 27 20.92 6.64 6.87
C HIS A 27 20.59 7.53 5.67
N LYS A 28 19.33 7.53 5.21
CA LYS A 28 18.84 8.40 4.13
C LYS A 28 18.39 9.79 4.63
N GLY A 29 18.46 10.07 5.93
CA GLY A 29 18.05 11.35 6.51
C GLY A 29 16.54 11.61 6.47
N ILE A 30 15.71 10.56 6.36
CA ILE A 30 14.25 10.67 6.40
C ILE A 30 13.82 11.05 7.82
N ASN A 31 12.94 12.04 7.92
CA ASN A 31 12.47 12.56 9.21
C ASN A 31 11.09 12.04 9.59
N VAL A 32 10.26 11.68 8.61
CA VAL A 32 8.87 11.24 8.83
C VAL A 32 8.56 10.02 7.96
N LEU A 33 7.99 8.98 8.56
CA LEU A 33 7.51 7.79 7.86
C LEU A 33 6.03 7.54 8.12
N GLY A 34 5.28 7.20 7.07
CA GLY A 34 3.95 6.60 7.16
C GLY A 34 4.06 5.09 7.03
N ILE A 35 3.84 4.33 8.10
CA ILE A 35 3.77 2.86 8.02
C ILE A 35 2.37 2.50 7.55
N THR A 36 2.24 1.89 6.37
CA THR A 36 0.96 1.70 5.68
C THR A 36 0.79 0.27 5.16
N ASP A 37 1.26 -0.71 5.94
CA ASP A 37 1.09 -2.14 5.63
C ASP A 37 -0.35 -2.49 5.21
N HIS A 38 -0.49 -3.42 4.26
CA HIS A 38 -1.80 -3.89 3.81
C HIS A 38 -2.65 -4.46 4.94
N GLU A 39 -3.81 -3.86 5.15
CA GLU A 39 -4.84 -4.27 6.12
C GLU A 39 -4.31 -4.58 7.54
N ASN A 40 -3.17 -4.01 7.93
CA ASN A 40 -2.51 -4.33 9.17
C ASN A 40 -1.80 -3.12 9.81
N THR A 41 -1.87 -3.05 11.14
CA THR A 41 -1.29 -1.94 11.91
C THR A 41 -0.31 -2.42 13.00
N GLU A 42 -0.06 -3.72 13.11
CA GLU A 42 0.74 -4.30 14.21
C GLU A 42 2.22 -3.82 14.22
N GLY A 43 2.78 -3.44 13.07
CA GLY A 43 4.15 -2.91 12.98
C GLY A 43 4.31 -1.48 13.52
N ILE A 44 3.21 -0.74 13.72
CA ILE A 44 3.25 0.72 13.99
C ILE A 44 3.83 1.02 15.37
N GLU A 45 3.45 0.29 16.41
CA GLU A 45 3.92 0.58 17.76
C GLU A 45 5.43 0.33 17.88
N LYS A 46 5.91 -0.76 17.28
CA LYS A 46 7.33 -1.06 17.16
C LYS A 46 8.07 0.05 16.38
N ALA A 47 7.48 0.52 15.28
CA ALA A 47 8.04 1.61 14.48
C ALA A 47 8.17 2.91 15.30
N LYS A 48 7.14 3.27 16.07
CA LYS A 48 7.17 4.45 16.96
C LYS A 48 8.29 4.35 17.98
N GLN A 49 8.42 3.21 18.65
CA GLN A 49 9.44 2.99 19.68
C GLN A 49 10.86 3.12 19.12
N ILE A 50 11.13 2.50 17.98
CA ILE A 50 12.45 2.57 17.32
C ILE A 50 12.68 3.98 16.73
N GLY A 51 11.64 4.60 16.18
CA GLY A 51 11.67 5.94 15.59
C GLY A 51 12.18 7.00 16.57
N ILE A 52 11.81 6.90 17.86
CA ILE A 52 12.33 7.79 18.92
C ILE A 52 13.86 7.76 18.96
N SER A 53 14.49 6.58 18.87
CA SER A 53 15.95 6.46 18.92
C SER A 53 16.65 7.01 17.68
N TYR A 54 15.99 6.99 16.52
CA TYR A 54 16.56 7.50 15.26
C TYR A 54 16.17 8.95 14.95
N GLY A 55 15.29 9.56 15.76
CA GLY A 55 14.73 10.89 15.47
C GLY A 55 13.78 10.90 14.27
N ILE A 56 13.08 9.79 14.04
CA ILE A 56 12.13 9.60 12.95
C ILE A 56 10.71 9.60 13.53
N GLU A 57 9.89 10.53 13.08
CA GLU A 57 8.47 10.60 13.44
C GLU A 57 7.66 9.59 12.62
N ILE A 58 6.74 8.89 13.29
CA ILE A 58 5.88 7.89 12.64
C ILE A 58 4.45 8.40 12.59
N ILE A 59 3.90 8.47 11.38
CA ILE A 59 2.46 8.67 11.14
C ILE A 59 1.83 7.27 11.01
N PRO A 60 0.94 6.88 11.95
CA PRO A 60 0.20 5.63 11.83
C PRO A 60 -0.64 5.60 10.55
N GLY A 61 -0.54 4.52 9.78
CA GLY A 61 -1.37 4.31 8.62
C GLY A 61 -1.67 2.83 8.35
N VAL A 62 -2.48 2.60 7.32
CA VAL A 62 -2.78 1.27 6.76
C VAL A 62 -3.22 1.48 5.32
N GLU A 63 -2.82 0.60 4.40
CA GLU A 63 -3.39 0.56 3.05
C GLU A 63 -4.52 -0.46 2.99
N LEU A 64 -5.68 -0.05 2.48
CA LEU A 64 -6.86 -0.87 2.33
C LEU A 64 -7.18 -1.08 0.86
N CYS A 65 -7.24 -2.35 0.47
CA CYS A 65 -7.75 -2.75 -0.84
C CYS A 65 -9.28 -2.68 -0.86
N SER A 66 -9.83 -2.03 -1.88
CA SER A 66 -11.27 -1.90 -2.11
C SER A 66 -11.62 -2.08 -3.58
N PHE A 67 -12.91 -2.10 -3.90
CA PHE A 67 -13.40 -2.32 -5.25
C PHE A 67 -14.42 -1.26 -5.67
N PHE A 68 -14.27 -0.77 -6.90
CA PHE A 68 -15.22 0.18 -7.49
C PHE A 68 -15.37 -0.06 -8.99
N ARG A 69 -16.60 -0.38 -9.43
CA ARG A 69 -16.97 -0.52 -10.85
C ARG A 69 -15.96 -1.33 -11.69
N ASN A 70 -15.59 -2.50 -11.19
CA ASN A 70 -14.65 -3.43 -11.85
C ASN A 70 -13.17 -3.01 -11.82
N GLU A 71 -12.80 -2.10 -10.92
CA GLU A 71 -11.42 -1.72 -10.61
C GLU A 71 -11.09 -1.98 -9.14
N GLU A 72 -9.88 -2.48 -8.90
CA GLU A 72 -9.24 -2.50 -7.59
C GLU A 72 -8.77 -1.08 -7.27
N ILE A 73 -9.17 -0.56 -6.12
CA ILE A 73 -8.86 0.80 -5.67
C ILE A 73 -8.23 0.70 -4.29
N HIS A 74 -7.04 1.27 -4.13
CA HIS A 74 -6.37 1.30 -2.83
C HIS A 74 -6.60 2.64 -2.14
N LEU A 75 -6.83 2.56 -0.84
CA LEU A 75 -7.00 3.70 0.05
C LEU A 75 -5.95 3.62 1.15
N LEU A 76 -5.12 4.65 1.24
CA LEU A 76 -4.35 4.90 2.44
C LEU A 76 -5.29 5.48 3.49
N ALA A 77 -5.12 5.04 4.73
CA ALA A 77 -5.84 5.56 5.88
C ALA A 77 -4.84 5.94 6.96
N TYR A 78 -4.68 7.24 7.22
CA TYR A 78 -3.80 7.74 8.27
C TYR A 78 -4.58 8.02 9.55
N TYR A 79 -3.96 7.79 10.71
CA TYR A 79 -4.62 7.91 12.01
C TYR A 79 -3.75 8.63 13.04
N LYS A 80 -4.40 9.33 13.98
CA LYS A 80 -3.73 9.79 15.21
C LYS A 80 -3.32 8.59 16.08
N SER A 81 -4.24 7.65 16.23
CA SER A 81 -4.06 6.38 16.94
C SER A 81 -4.82 5.28 16.20
N VAL A 82 -4.24 4.08 16.17
CA VAL A 82 -4.86 2.87 15.63
C VAL A 82 -5.50 1.99 16.72
N ASP A 83 -5.50 2.47 17.97
CA ASP A 83 -6.13 1.82 19.12
C ASP A 83 -7.66 2.02 19.08
N ASN A 84 -8.32 1.26 18.22
CA ASN A 84 -9.76 1.28 18.02
C ASN A 84 -10.24 -0.14 17.73
N ASP A 85 -11.05 -0.72 18.62
CA ASP A 85 -11.49 -2.12 18.51
C ASP A 85 -12.22 -2.41 17.20
N TYR A 86 -13.06 -1.48 16.73
CA TYR A 86 -13.79 -1.63 15.48
C TYR A 86 -12.85 -1.60 14.26
N LEU A 87 -11.82 -0.74 14.28
CA LEU A 87 -10.74 -0.74 13.29
C LEU A 87 -10.05 -2.11 13.27
N GLN A 88 -9.58 -2.57 14.43
CA GLN A 88 -8.79 -3.80 14.54
C GLN A 88 -9.58 -5.04 14.13
N GLU A 89 -10.86 -5.14 14.51
CA GLU A 89 -11.73 -6.23 14.11
C GLU A 89 -11.96 -6.24 12.60
N LYS A 90 -12.25 -5.07 11.99
CA LYS A 90 -12.45 -4.97 10.54
C LYS A 90 -11.18 -5.33 9.79
N LEU A 91 -10.01 -4.82 10.21
CA LEU A 91 -8.72 -5.16 9.59
C LEU A 91 -8.45 -6.67 9.62
N LYS A 92 -8.69 -7.32 10.77
CA LYS A 92 -8.56 -8.78 10.90
C LYS A 92 -9.44 -9.52 9.90
N ASN A 93 -10.70 -9.11 9.75
CA ASN A 93 -11.62 -9.73 8.79
C ASN A 93 -11.14 -9.52 7.34
N LEU A 94 -10.70 -8.31 6.99
CA LEU A 94 -10.17 -8.02 5.65
C LEU A 94 -8.93 -8.89 5.34
N ARG A 95 -8.00 -9.08 6.29
CA ARG A 95 -6.84 -9.98 6.11
C ARG A 95 -7.26 -11.42 5.82
N GLN A 96 -8.30 -11.93 6.49
CA GLN A 96 -8.82 -13.27 6.24
C GLN A 96 -9.42 -13.39 4.83
N GLU A 97 -10.15 -12.39 4.36
CA GLU A 97 -10.67 -12.39 2.98
C GLU A 97 -9.53 -12.29 1.95
N ARG A 98 -8.52 -11.46 2.22
CA ARG A 98 -7.32 -11.34 1.36
C ARG A 98 -6.58 -12.67 1.25
N ALA A 99 -6.44 -13.41 2.34
CA ALA A 99 -5.84 -14.75 2.32
C ALA A 99 -6.63 -15.74 1.44
N LYS A 100 -7.98 -15.68 1.46
CA LYS A 100 -8.81 -16.51 0.56
C LYS A 100 -8.61 -16.15 -0.92
N ILE A 101 -8.50 -14.85 -1.22
CA ILE A 101 -8.23 -14.38 -2.59
C ILE A 101 -6.85 -14.87 -3.05
N SER A 102 -5.81 -14.72 -2.23
CA SER A 102 -4.47 -15.23 -2.53
C SER A 102 -4.46 -16.74 -2.77
N TRP A 103 -5.18 -17.51 -1.94
CA TRP A 103 -5.35 -18.94 -2.16
C TRP A 103 -6.01 -19.24 -3.50
N ALA A 104 -7.08 -18.52 -3.86
CA ALA A 104 -7.74 -18.69 -5.15
C ALA A 104 -6.80 -18.36 -6.32
N MET A 105 -5.99 -17.29 -6.23
CA MET A 105 -4.98 -16.95 -7.23
C MET A 105 -3.95 -18.09 -7.40
N TYR A 106 -3.48 -18.66 -6.29
CA TYR A 106 -2.60 -19.83 -6.31
C TYR A 106 -3.25 -21.04 -7.00
N GLN A 107 -4.53 -21.33 -6.72
CA GLN A 107 -5.25 -22.43 -7.37
C GLN A 107 -5.40 -22.21 -8.88
N GLU A 108 -5.62 -20.97 -9.33
CA GLU A 108 -5.68 -20.65 -10.76
C GLU A 108 -4.33 -20.85 -11.45
N LEU A 109 -3.21 -20.46 -10.83
CA LEU A 109 -1.88 -20.77 -11.35
C LEU A 109 -1.69 -22.27 -11.54
N LYS A 110 -2.02 -23.06 -10.51
CA LYS A 110 -1.91 -24.53 -10.54
C LYS A 110 -2.77 -25.15 -11.65
N ARG A 111 -4.01 -24.69 -11.82
CA ARG A 111 -4.92 -25.16 -12.88
C ARG A 111 -4.38 -24.91 -14.28
N ASN A 112 -3.63 -23.83 -14.45
CA ASN A 112 -2.99 -23.49 -15.72
C ASN A 112 -1.56 -24.05 -15.86
N GLY A 113 -1.19 -25.05 -15.03
CA GLY A 113 0.07 -25.77 -15.16
C GLY A 113 1.29 -25.05 -14.58
N ILE A 114 1.10 -23.98 -13.80
CA ILE A 114 2.18 -23.33 -13.06
C ILE A 114 2.28 -23.97 -11.68
N GLU A 115 3.31 -24.80 -11.49
CA GLU A 115 3.57 -25.44 -10.21
C GLU A 115 4.37 -24.51 -9.30
N LEU A 116 3.82 -24.30 -8.10
CA LEU A 116 4.44 -23.55 -7.02
C LEU A 116 4.29 -24.34 -5.72
N ASP A 117 5.38 -24.38 -4.98
CA ASP A 117 5.40 -24.92 -3.64
C ASP A 117 4.74 -23.93 -2.67
N TRP A 118 3.64 -24.36 -2.04
CA TRP A 118 2.89 -23.52 -1.11
C TRP A 118 3.70 -23.21 0.16
N GLU A 119 4.50 -24.17 0.63
CA GLU A 119 5.33 -24.00 1.83
C GLU A 119 6.34 -22.86 1.64
N LYS A 120 6.91 -22.71 0.44
CA LYS A 120 7.80 -21.59 0.09
C LYS A 120 7.10 -20.24 0.05
N ILE A 121 5.78 -20.20 -0.22
CA ILE A 121 5.00 -18.97 -0.18
C ILE A 121 4.71 -18.60 1.29
N GLU A 122 4.41 -19.60 2.13
CA GLU A 122 4.21 -19.41 3.57
C GLU A 122 5.48 -18.91 4.26
N GLU A 123 6.65 -19.49 3.96
CA GLU A 123 7.95 -19.04 4.47
C GLU A 123 8.22 -17.56 4.15
N ASP A 124 7.75 -17.11 2.99
CA ASP A 124 7.94 -15.74 2.49
C ASP A 124 6.90 -14.75 3.04
N SER A 125 5.84 -15.23 3.72
CA SER A 125 4.74 -14.42 4.28
C SER A 125 5.04 -13.76 5.64
N GLY A 126 6.23 -13.99 6.17
CA GLY A 126 6.74 -13.27 7.34
C GLY A 126 5.99 -13.57 8.64
N ALA A 127 6.02 -12.61 9.56
CA ALA A 127 5.69 -12.82 10.98
C ALA A 127 4.22 -13.18 11.27
N LEU A 128 3.31 -12.90 10.34
CA LEU A 128 1.86 -13.07 10.55
C LEU A 128 1.26 -14.25 9.79
N GLY A 129 2.00 -14.86 8.86
CA GLY A 129 1.51 -15.98 8.07
C GLY A 129 0.37 -15.62 7.10
N ILE A 130 0.09 -14.33 6.87
CA ILE A 130 -0.94 -13.90 5.93
C ILE A 130 -0.32 -13.75 4.54
N ILE A 131 -0.87 -14.49 3.58
CA ILE A 131 -0.38 -14.47 2.20
C ILE A 131 -1.09 -13.41 1.38
N TYR A 132 -0.31 -12.48 0.83
CA TYR A 132 -0.77 -11.50 -0.16
C TYR A 132 -0.30 -11.88 -1.58
N LYS A 133 -0.91 -11.24 -2.58
CA LYS A 133 -0.52 -11.34 -3.99
C LYS A 133 1.00 -11.15 -4.19
N GLY A 134 1.60 -10.20 -3.46
CA GLY A 134 3.04 -9.92 -3.51
C GLY A 134 3.91 -11.14 -3.17
N HIS A 135 3.50 -11.96 -2.19
CA HIS A 135 4.23 -13.17 -1.79
C HIS A 135 4.23 -14.22 -2.91
N ILE A 136 3.07 -14.45 -3.52
CA ILE A 136 2.93 -15.41 -4.63
C ILE A 136 3.79 -14.94 -5.81
N MET A 137 3.70 -13.66 -6.18
CA MET A 137 4.49 -13.08 -7.27
C MET A 137 5.99 -13.17 -7.02
N ARG A 138 6.43 -12.92 -5.79
CA ARG A 138 7.83 -13.00 -5.38
C ARG A 138 8.35 -14.43 -5.42
N THR A 139 7.58 -15.40 -4.93
CA THR A 139 7.94 -16.83 -5.01
C THR A 139 7.97 -17.32 -6.46
N LEU A 140 7.03 -16.89 -7.32
CA LEU A 140 7.09 -17.13 -8.76
C LEU A 140 8.38 -16.61 -9.37
N TRP A 141 8.74 -15.36 -9.06
CA TRP A 141 9.94 -14.76 -9.60
C TRP A 141 11.20 -15.50 -9.14
N LYS A 142 11.31 -15.83 -7.85
CA LYS A 142 12.45 -16.58 -7.28
C LYS A 142 12.60 -17.99 -7.89
N THR A 143 11.50 -18.66 -8.18
CA THR A 143 11.50 -20.05 -8.70
C THR A 143 11.67 -20.12 -10.21
N THR A 144 11.01 -19.24 -10.97
CA THR A 144 11.07 -19.25 -12.44
C THR A 144 12.35 -18.61 -12.98
N SER A 145 12.90 -17.59 -12.29
CA SER A 145 14.19 -16.97 -12.67
C SER A 145 15.36 -17.97 -12.76
N GLN A 146 15.28 -19.08 -12.03
CA GLN A 146 16.29 -20.15 -12.06
C GLN A 146 16.17 -21.08 -13.27
N LEU A 147 15.01 -21.12 -13.95
CA LEU A 147 14.72 -22.07 -15.04
C LEU A 147 14.56 -21.38 -16.40
N LYS A 148 13.85 -20.24 -16.45
CA LYS A 148 13.74 -19.30 -17.59
C LYS A 148 13.30 -17.94 -17.00
N PRO A 149 14.08 -16.86 -17.10
CA PRO A 149 13.75 -15.60 -16.44
C PRO A 149 12.46 -15.00 -17.01
N LEU A 150 11.36 -15.16 -16.27
CA LEU A 150 10.19 -14.31 -16.43
C LEU A 150 10.50 -12.98 -15.74
N ASP A 151 10.39 -11.87 -16.48
CA ASP A 151 10.48 -10.56 -15.87
C ASP A 151 9.28 -10.28 -14.94
N TRP A 152 9.46 -9.36 -14.00
CA TRP A 152 8.44 -9.00 -13.01
C TRP A 152 7.14 -8.50 -13.67
N LYS A 153 7.24 -7.81 -14.81
CA LYS A 153 6.09 -7.26 -15.54
C LYS A 153 5.20 -8.35 -16.10
N ASN A 154 5.78 -9.42 -16.63
CA ASN A 154 5.05 -10.59 -17.11
C ASN A 154 4.35 -11.32 -15.96
N ILE A 155 5.03 -11.55 -14.84
CA ILE A 155 4.42 -12.14 -13.64
C ILE A 155 3.25 -11.27 -13.17
N ALA A 156 3.44 -9.96 -13.03
CA ALA A 156 2.40 -9.02 -12.62
C ALA A 156 1.19 -9.04 -13.55
N SER A 157 1.37 -9.26 -14.86
CA SER A 157 0.27 -9.33 -15.82
C SER A 157 -0.68 -10.51 -15.58
N TRP A 158 -0.20 -11.61 -14.99
CA TRP A 158 -1.03 -12.78 -14.69
C TRP A 158 -2.07 -12.50 -13.60
N PHE A 159 -1.81 -11.53 -12.73
CA PHE A 159 -2.68 -11.13 -11.64
C PHE A 159 -3.47 -9.85 -11.95
N LYS A 160 -3.45 -9.38 -13.20
CA LYS A 160 -4.27 -8.26 -13.69
C LYS A 160 -5.47 -8.78 -14.47
N PRO A 161 -6.54 -7.99 -14.67
CA PRO A 161 -7.73 -8.49 -15.35
C PRO A 161 -7.45 -9.02 -16.75
N GLY A 162 -7.95 -10.22 -17.04
CA GLY A 162 -7.62 -11.00 -18.23
C GLY A 162 -6.42 -11.94 -18.06
N GLY A 163 -5.66 -11.80 -16.98
CA GLY A 163 -4.58 -12.69 -16.60
C GLY A 163 -5.08 -14.00 -15.98
N MET A 164 -4.28 -15.04 -16.14
CA MET A 164 -4.62 -16.42 -15.73
C MET A 164 -4.87 -16.59 -14.23
N ALA A 165 -4.27 -15.75 -13.38
CA ALA A 165 -4.34 -15.82 -11.93
C ALA A 165 -5.13 -14.65 -11.33
N TYR A 166 -5.87 -13.92 -12.14
CA TYR A 166 -6.65 -12.78 -11.67
C TYR A 166 -7.91 -13.23 -10.96
N VAL A 167 -7.99 -12.92 -9.66
CA VAL A 167 -9.18 -13.10 -8.84
C VAL A 167 -9.56 -11.74 -8.26
N PRO A 168 -10.70 -11.13 -8.67
CA PRO A 168 -11.11 -9.82 -8.17
C PRO A 168 -11.53 -9.89 -6.70
N TYR A 169 -11.04 -8.97 -5.87
CA TYR A 169 -11.55 -8.78 -4.52
C TYR A 169 -12.78 -7.88 -4.54
N LYS A 170 -13.99 -8.46 -4.51
CA LYS A 170 -15.26 -7.72 -4.64
C LYS A 170 -15.98 -7.45 -3.31
N GLU A 171 -15.52 -8.05 -2.23
CA GLU A 171 -16.22 -8.09 -0.93
C GLU A 171 -16.03 -6.79 -0.10
N ASN A 172 -15.16 -5.88 -0.54
CA ASN A 172 -14.93 -4.60 0.14
C ASN A 172 -15.10 -3.44 -0.84
N SER A 173 -16.25 -2.74 -0.76
CA SER A 173 -16.53 -1.63 -1.67
C SER A 173 -15.71 -0.39 -1.32
N PHE A 174 -15.37 0.42 -2.32
CA PHE A 174 -14.70 1.71 -2.10
C PHE A 174 -15.49 2.63 -1.15
N THR A 175 -16.81 2.73 -1.33
CA THR A 175 -17.66 3.61 -0.53
C THR A 175 -17.71 3.17 0.93
N ASP A 176 -17.85 1.87 1.19
CA ASP A 176 -17.85 1.32 2.55
C ASP A 176 -16.47 1.50 3.21
N THR A 177 -15.40 1.37 2.42
CA THR A 177 -14.03 1.54 2.92
C THR A 177 -13.76 2.99 3.33
N VAL A 178 -14.17 3.96 2.51
CA VAL A 178 -14.07 5.40 2.85
C VAL A 178 -14.89 5.71 4.10
N ASP A 179 -16.13 5.23 4.18
CA ASP A 179 -17.01 5.45 5.32
C ASP A 179 -16.44 4.85 6.61
N PHE A 180 -15.88 3.65 6.50
CA PHE A 180 -15.20 2.98 7.59
C PHE A 180 -14.01 3.79 8.11
N ILE A 181 -13.13 4.27 7.23
CA ILE A 181 -11.96 5.08 7.63
C ILE A 181 -12.40 6.34 8.39
N PHE A 182 -13.44 7.05 7.91
CA PHE A 182 -13.98 8.19 8.65
C PHE A 182 -14.58 7.79 10.00
N ALA A 183 -15.33 6.68 10.05
CA ALA A 183 -15.97 6.21 11.27
C ALA A 183 -14.95 5.79 12.36
N THR A 184 -13.75 5.38 11.96
CA THR A 184 -12.64 5.05 12.87
C THR A 184 -11.72 6.25 13.15
N GLY A 185 -12.06 7.45 12.67
CA GLY A 185 -11.33 8.68 12.94
C GLY A 185 -10.09 8.89 12.06
N GLY A 186 -9.98 8.18 10.95
CA GLY A 186 -8.87 8.27 10.01
C GLY A 186 -9.07 9.33 8.92
N LEU A 187 -7.97 9.58 8.21
CA LEU A 187 -7.92 10.36 6.98
C LEU A 187 -7.82 9.40 5.78
N PRO A 188 -8.89 9.23 5.00
CA PRO A 188 -8.84 8.45 3.77
C PRO A 188 -8.13 9.24 2.66
N VAL A 189 -7.24 8.57 1.94
CA VAL A 189 -6.47 9.11 0.82
C VAL A 189 -6.46 8.10 -0.31
N LEU A 190 -6.83 8.52 -1.52
CA LEU A 190 -6.74 7.67 -2.70
C LEU A 190 -5.28 7.43 -3.06
N ALA A 191 -4.83 6.18 -2.97
CA ALA A 191 -3.45 5.79 -3.23
C ALA A 191 -3.18 5.71 -4.75
N HIS A 192 -1.96 6.07 -5.14
CA HIS A 192 -1.36 5.93 -6.48
C HIS A 192 -2.36 5.99 -7.64
N PRO A 193 -3.14 7.09 -7.79
CA PRO A 193 -4.23 7.20 -8.75
C PRO A 193 -3.81 6.94 -10.21
N GLY A 194 -2.54 7.11 -10.56
CA GLY A 194 -1.99 6.73 -11.87
C GLY A 194 -2.07 5.24 -12.21
N LEU A 195 -2.16 4.36 -11.21
CA LEU A 195 -2.28 2.91 -11.40
C LEU A 195 -3.72 2.46 -11.66
N ILE A 196 -4.72 3.31 -11.42
CA ILE A 196 -6.12 3.01 -11.74
C ILE A 196 -6.29 2.95 -13.26
N ARG A 197 -6.66 1.78 -13.79
CA ARG A 197 -6.71 1.55 -15.24
C ARG A 197 -7.78 2.42 -15.90
N ASN A 198 -8.98 2.47 -15.33
CA ASN A 198 -10.05 3.32 -15.82
C ASN A 198 -10.03 4.71 -15.15
N GLN A 199 -9.19 5.59 -15.70
CA GLN A 199 -9.03 6.98 -15.25
C GLN A 199 -10.34 7.81 -15.27
N LYS A 200 -11.38 7.37 -15.97
CA LYS A 200 -12.70 8.05 -15.96
C LYS A 200 -13.40 7.95 -14.61
N LEU A 201 -13.03 6.98 -13.76
CA LEU A 201 -13.60 6.81 -12.43
C LEU A 201 -13.14 7.89 -11.45
N MET A 202 -12.08 8.64 -11.76
CA MET A 202 -11.49 9.61 -10.85
C MET A 202 -12.48 10.67 -10.34
N ALA A 203 -13.33 11.18 -11.23
CA ALA A 203 -14.33 12.17 -10.86
C ALA A 203 -15.33 11.60 -9.85
N ASP A 204 -15.77 10.35 -10.06
CA ASP A 204 -16.72 9.66 -9.18
C ASP A 204 -16.07 9.39 -7.81
N LEU A 205 -14.86 8.81 -7.79
CA LEU A 205 -14.12 8.50 -6.56
C LEU A 205 -13.91 9.74 -5.68
N LEU A 206 -13.46 10.85 -6.29
CA LEU A 206 -13.19 12.11 -5.57
C LEU A 206 -14.46 12.90 -5.23
N SER A 207 -15.62 12.56 -5.81
CA SER A 207 -16.89 13.23 -5.51
C SER A 207 -17.68 12.59 -4.38
N TYR A 208 -17.33 11.35 -3.98
CA TYR A 208 -18.07 10.61 -2.98
C TYR A 208 -18.03 11.30 -1.60
N LYS A 209 -16.83 11.59 -1.12
CA LYS A 209 -16.54 12.24 0.17
C LYS A 209 -15.22 13.02 0.10
N PRO A 210 -14.95 13.92 1.06
CA PRO A 210 -13.71 14.73 1.08
C PRO A 210 -12.49 13.88 1.48
N ILE A 211 -12.02 13.03 0.57
CA ILE A 211 -10.80 12.24 0.72
C ILE A 211 -9.57 13.02 0.21
N GLY A 212 -8.37 12.64 0.67
CA GLY A 212 -7.12 13.13 0.10
C GLY A 212 -6.70 12.37 -1.18
N LEU A 213 -5.59 12.78 -1.77
CA LEU A 213 -5.01 12.19 -2.98
C LEU A 213 -3.50 11.98 -2.82
N GLU A 214 -3.01 10.78 -3.11
CA GLU A 214 -1.58 10.55 -3.24
C GLU A 214 -1.09 11.13 -4.58
N VAL A 215 -0.41 12.26 -4.50
CA VAL A 215 0.02 13.02 -5.67
C VAL A 215 1.46 12.67 -6.03
N TYR A 216 2.36 12.66 -5.04
CA TYR A 216 3.78 12.41 -5.24
C TYR A 216 4.06 10.91 -5.10
N TYR A 217 4.30 10.25 -6.22
CA TYR A 217 4.53 8.80 -6.30
C TYR A 217 5.60 8.47 -7.34
N GLY A 218 6.11 7.24 -7.33
CA GLY A 218 7.17 6.77 -8.21
C GLY A 218 6.88 6.83 -9.71
N TYR A 219 5.73 6.29 -10.15
CA TYR A 219 5.19 6.31 -11.54
C TYR A 219 6.16 6.00 -12.71
N TRP A 220 7.39 5.56 -12.41
CA TRP A 220 8.43 5.21 -13.38
C TRP A 220 8.69 6.32 -14.42
N GLU A 221 8.61 6.00 -15.72
CA GLU A 221 8.86 6.95 -16.81
C GLU A 221 7.86 8.13 -16.86
N ASP A 222 6.64 7.95 -16.36
CA ASP A 222 5.55 8.93 -16.48
C ASP A 222 5.46 9.87 -15.25
N GLN A 223 6.45 9.84 -14.36
CA GLN A 223 6.38 10.48 -13.05
C GLN A 223 6.04 11.98 -13.10
N GLN A 224 6.75 12.75 -13.90
CA GLN A 224 6.54 14.21 -13.95
C GLN A 224 5.16 14.57 -14.49
N GLU A 225 4.68 13.87 -15.52
CA GLU A 225 3.38 14.11 -16.12
C GLU A 225 2.24 13.78 -15.13
N LEU A 226 2.31 12.61 -14.50
CA LEU A 226 1.28 12.15 -13.58
C LEU A 226 1.26 13.00 -12.29
N ILE A 227 2.41 13.34 -11.71
CA ILE A 227 2.47 14.26 -10.56
C ILE A 227 1.82 15.59 -10.94
N SER A 228 2.22 16.21 -12.05
CA SER A 228 1.68 17.51 -12.49
C SER A 228 0.16 17.47 -12.68
N ARG A 229 -0.36 16.37 -13.25
CA ARG A 229 -1.79 16.14 -13.42
C ARG A 229 -2.52 16.05 -12.09
N TYR A 230 -2.01 15.27 -11.14
CA TYR A 230 -2.68 15.07 -9.85
C TYR A 230 -2.52 16.26 -8.91
N GLU A 231 -1.43 17.01 -8.98
CA GLU A 231 -1.29 18.31 -8.32
C GLU A 231 -2.38 19.28 -8.76
N LYS A 232 -2.60 19.40 -10.08
CA LYS A 232 -3.66 20.25 -10.64
C LYS A 232 -5.04 19.82 -10.13
N ILE A 233 -5.34 18.52 -10.14
CA ILE A 233 -6.62 17.99 -9.63
C ILE A 233 -6.77 18.29 -8.13
N ALA A 234 -5.71 18.11 -7.35
CA ALA A 234 -5.73 18.36 -5.92
C ALA A 234 -5.99 19.84 -5.60
N GLN A 235 -5.33 20.75 -6.33
CA GLN A 235 -5.52 22.20 -6.23
C GLN A 235 -6.92 22.64 -6.63
N GLU A 236 -7.42 22.20 -7.79
CA GLU A 236 -8.76 22.56 -8.29
C GLU A 236 -9.89 22.11 -7.35
N LYS A 237 -9.69 20.97 -6.67
CA LYS A 237 -10.67 20.41 -5.72
C LYS A 237 -10.42 20.83 -4.27
N ALA A 238 -9.34 21.55 -3.98
CA ALA A 238 -8.89 21.90 -2.64
C ALA A 238 -8.81 20.67 -1.70
N ILE A 239 -8.31 19.54 -2.20
CA ILE A 239 -8.12 18.31 -1.43
C ILE A 239 -6.67 18.17 -0.95
N LEU A 240 -6.50 17.45 0.15
CA LEU A 240 -5.19 17.20 0.76
C LEU A 240 -4.35 16.29 -0.15
N SER A 241 -3.09 16.69 -0.39
CA SER A 241 -2.11 15.86 -1.11
C SER A 241 -1.20 15.09 -0.15
N THR A 242 -0.84 13.87 -0.52
CA THR A 242 0.20 13.05 0.13
C THR A 242 1.22 12.54 -0.89
N GLY A 243 2.18 11.75 -0.42
CA GLY A 243 3.10 11.04 -1.29
C GLY A 243 3.98 10.05 -0.56
N GLY A 244 4.51 9.08 -1.29
CA GLY A 244 5.42 8.07 -0.77
C GLY A 244 6.01 7.22 -1.89
N SER A 245 6.93 6.35 -1.51
CA SER A 245 7.63 5.47 -2.44
C SER A 245 6.87 4.20 -2.77
N ASP A 246 5.91 3.81 -1.91
CA ASP A 246 5.25 2.50 -1.92
C ASP A 246 6.29 1.38 -1.85
N PHE A 247 7.24 1.58 -0.94
CA PHE A 247 8.40 0.72 -0.77
C PHE A 247 8.02 -0.64 -0.18
N HIS A 248 8.41 -1.70 -0.88
CA HIS A 248 8.21 -3.10 -0.48
C HIS A 248 9.53 -3.84 -0.19
N GLY A 249 10.63 -3.13 0.07
CA GLY A 249 11.94 -3.76 0.28
C GLY A 249 12.74 -3.96 -1.01
N SER A 250 13.49 -5.06 -1.09
CA SER A 250 14.49 -5.32 -2.14
C SER A 250 13.91 -5.53 -3.54
N PHE A 251 12.60 -5.77 -3.64
CA PHE A 251 11.87 -5.95 -4.89
C PHE A 251 11.15 -4.68 -5.34
N SER A 252 11.22 -3.61 -4.54
CA SER A 252 10.57 -2.35 -4.87
C SER A 252 11.28 -1.69 -6.05
N PRO A 253 10.56 -1.25 -7.10
CA PRO A 253 11.17 -0.48 -8.19
C PRO A 253 11.61 0.92 -7.72
N ILE A 254 11.04 1.41 -6.62
CA ILE A 254 11.32 2.71 -6.02
C ILE A 254 11.82 2.47 -4.60
N GLY A 255 12.99 3.00 -4.28
CA GLY A 255 13.58 2.87 -2.95
C GLY A 255 12.92 3.80 -1.93
N LEU A 256 13.06 3.42 -0.66
CA LEU A 256 12.62 4.21 0.49
C LEU A 256 13.10 5.66 0.39
N GLY A 257 12.19 6.64 0.44
CA GLY A 257 12.48 8.07 0.37
C GLY A 257 12.97 8.59 -0.99
N GLU A 258 12.85 7.83 -2.07
CA GLU A 258 13.27 8.27 -3.42
C GLU A 258 12.24 9.19 -4.11
N VAL A 259 11.00 9.21 -3.61
CA VAL A 259 9.98 10.16 -4.04
C VAL A 259 10.08 11.42 -3.20
N VAL A 260 10.21 12.58 -3.85
CA VAL A 260 10.23 13.87 -3.16
C VAL A 260 8.81 14.22 -2.72
N VAL A 261 8.56 14.11 -1.41
CA VAL A 261 7.29 14.49 -0.79
C VAL A 261 7.41 15.90 -0.20
N PRO A 262 6.62 16.88 -0.67
CA PRO A 262 6.63 18.23 -0.10
C PRO A 262 6.22 18.26 1.38
N GLY A 263 6.93 19.07 2.18
CA GLY A 263 6.73 19.12 3.63
C GLY A 263 5.33 19.55 4.09
N ASN A 264 4.57 20.27 3.25
CA ASN A 264 3.18 20.61 3.53
C ASN A 264 2.26 19.37 3.53
N CYS A 265 2.61 18.28 2.83
CA CYS A 265 1.85 17.03 2.88
C CYS A 265 1.81 16.48 4.31
N VAL A 266 2.98 16.41 4.97
CA VAL A 266 3.10 16.02 6.38
C VAL A 266 2.30 16.95 7.28
N ALA A 267 2.52 18.26 7.15
CA ALA A 267 1.84 19.25 7.99
C ALA A 267 0.32 19.17 7.86
N ASN A 268 -0.20 18.95 6.66
CA ASN A 268 -1.64 18.83 6.41
C ASN A 268 -2.24 17.57 7.05
N ILE A 269 -1.54 16.43 6.98
CA ILE A 269 -1.97 15.19 7.67
C ILE A 269 -1.99 15.42 9.19
N LYS A 270 -0.92 15.98 9.75
CA LYS A 270 -0.82 16.27 11.18
C LYS A 270 -1.92 17.22 11.66
N ASN A 271 -2.18 18.28 10.88
CA ASN A 271 -3.25 19.23 11.18
C ASN A 271 -4.64 18.56 11.15
N TYR A 272 -4.91 17.74 10.13
CA TYR A 272 -6.19 17.01 10.03
C TYR A 272 -6.37 16.06 11.22
N LEU A 273 -5.32 15.32 11.58
CA LEU A 273 -5.35 14.32 12.65
C LEU A 273 -5.11 14.90 14.05
N SER A 274 -4.83 16.19 14.17
CA SER A 274 -4.44 16.84 15.44
C SER A 274 -3.27 16.11 16.12
N ILE A 275 -2.22 15.82 15.35
CA ILE A 275 -0.93 15.28 15.81
C ILE A 275 0.00 16.47 16.06
N GLU A 276 0.57 16.54 17.27
CA GLU A 276 1.49 17.60 17.70
C GLU A 276 2.88 17.45 17.06
#